data_AF-A0A7X5KRA0-F1
#
_entry.id   AF-A0A7X5KRA0-F1
#
_cell.length_a   1.000
_cell.length_b   1.000
_cell.length_c   1.000
_cell.angle_alpha   90.00
_cell.angle_beta   90.00
_cell.angle_gamma   90.00
#
_symmetry.space_group_name_H-M   'P 1'
#
loop_
_entity.id
_entity.type
_entity.pdbx_description
1 polymer ?
#
loop_
_entity_poly.entity_id
_entity_poly.type
_entity_poly.pdbx_seq_one_letter_code
_entity_poly.pdbx_strand_id
1 'polypeptide(L)'
;MHNIQSAAEKVIAKIPSKPCIVAIDGRCAAGKTTLAKKLRQELLCNVIHADDFFLPPQRRTKERLEMPGGNIDYERILQDILLPLKEKKDALYRPYDCKSNSYGKEITVLYGGIIIVEGSYSCHPSLWEYYDFHIFLSVQEAVQEERIRKRNTSSAEMFFNHWIPLEEKYFDAYKTEEQCELNFILS
;
A
#
# COMPACT_ATOMS: atom_id res chain seq x y z
N MET A 1 10.73 -10.80 16.78
CA MET A 1 9.33 -10.69 16.31
C MET A 1 8.81 -9.32 16.70
N HIS A 2 8.31 -8.55 15.73
CA HIS A 2 7.76 -7.23 15.98
C HIS A 2 6.25 -7.32 16.18
N ASN A 3 5.73 -6.56 17.15
CA ASN A 3 4.30 -6.23 17.18
C ASN A 3 4.11 -4.85 16.51
N ILE A 4 2.86 -4.51 16.17
CA ILE A 4 2.51 -3.24 15.50
C ILE A 4 3.02 -2.01 16.27
N GLN A 5 2.98 -2.03 17.61
CA GLN A 5 3.45 -0.92 18.44
C GLN A 5 4.95 -0.67 18.23
N SER A 6 5.77 -1.72 18.35
CA SER A 6 7.22 -1.61 18.15
C SER A 6 7.60 -1.22 16.72
N ALA A 7 6.80 -1.63 15.72
CA ALA A 7 6.99 -1.21 14.34
C ALA A 7 6.68 0.27 14.16
N ALA A 8 5.57 0.77 14.72
CA ALA A 8 5.19 2.18 14.66
C ALA A 8 6.25 3.09 15.30
N GLU A 9 6.75 2.74 16.49
CA GLU A 9 7.81 3.49 17.18
C GLU A 9 9.08 3.60 16.33
N LYS A 10 9.50 2.50 15.70
CA LYS A 10 10.66 2.48 14.81
C LYS A 10 10.45 3.32 13.56
N VAL A 11 9.26 3.27 12.97
CA VAL A 11 8.90 4.10 11.82
C VAL A 11 8.96 5.58 12.20
N ILE A 12 8.32 5.98 13.30
CA ILE A 12 8.29 7.37 13.77
C ILE A 12 9.70 7.90 14.03
N ALA A 13 10.59 7.07 14.56
CA ALA A 13 11.97 7.45 14.84
C ALA A 13 12.86 7.60 13.59
N LYS A 14 12.40 7.14 12.41
CA LYS A 14 13.21 7.03 11.19
C LYS A 14 12.69 7.80 9.99
N ILE A 15 11.39 8.03 9.91
CA ILE A 15 10.82 8.78 8.79
C ILE A 15 11.36 10.22 8.75
N PRO A 16 11.55 10.80 7.55
CA PRO A 16 11.95 12.19 7.41
C PRO A 16 11.00 13.19 8.08
N SER A 17 11.49 14.39 8.35
CA SER A 17 10.66 15.50 8.82
C SER A 17 9.62 15.93 7.77
N LYS A 18 8.48 16.44 8.24
CA LYS A 18 7.41 17.01 7.39
C LYS A 18 7.95 18.13 6.47
N PRO A 19 7.45 18.28 5.23
CA PRO A 19 6.52 17.37 4.54
C PRO A 19 7.22 16.09 4.06
N CYS A 20 6.55 14.95 4.18
CA CYS A 20 7.12 13.65 3.79
C CYS A 20 6.02 12.69 3.30
N ILE A 21 6.29 11.97 2.21
CA ILE A 21 5.44 10.93 1.65
C ILE A 21 6.10 9.57 1.90
N VAL A 22 5.40 8.67 2.59
CA VAL A 22 5.90 7.36 3.01
C VAL A 22 5.08 6.26 2.34
N ALA A 23 5.74 5.29 1.71
CA ALA A 23 5.11 4.08 1.21
C ALA A 23 5.15 2.95 2.25
N ILE A 24 4.03 2.25 2.43
CA ILE A 24 3.95 1.01 3.21
C ILE A 24 3.42 -0.10 2.29
N ASP A 25 4.34 -0.90 1.76
CA ASP A 25 4.05 -2.08 0.95
C ASP A 25 4.19 -3.36 1.79
N GLY A 26 3.89 -4.51 1.21
CA GLY A 26 4.11 -5.82 1.80
C GLY A 26 2.94 -6.77 1.65
N ARG A 27 3.03 -7.95 2.26
CA ARG A 27 2.11 -9.07 2.01
C ARG A 27 0.70 -8.81 2.53
N CYS A 28 -0.32 -9.44 1.93
CA CYS A 28 -1.68 -9.40 2.45
C CYS A 28 -1.74 -9.96 3.88
N ALA A 29 -2.64 -9.43 4.71
CA ALA A 29 -2.79 -9.77 6.13
C ALA A 29 -1.55 -9.50 7.03
N ALA A 30 -0.50 -8.84 6.52
CA ALA A 30 0.66 -8.45 7.31
C ALA A 30 0.39 -7.35 8.35
N GLY A 31 -0.72 -6.61 8.21
CA GLY A 31 -1.11 -5.55 9.16
C GLY A 31 -0.80 -4.13 8.71
N LYS A 32 -0.60 -3.89 7.41
CA LYS A 32 -0.26 -2.58 6.82
C LYS A 32 -1.24 -1.49 7.22
N THR A 33 -2.53 -1.72 6.97
CA THR A 33 -3.62 -0.83 7.39
C THR A 33 -3.66 -0.61 8.91
N THR A 34 -3.29 -1.61 9.72
CA THR A 34 -3.22 -1.46 11.19
C THR A 34 -2.06 -0.55 11.59
N LEU A 35 -0.89 -0.74 10.98
CA LEU A 35 0.27 0.13 11.17
C LEU A 35 -0.03 1.56 10.71
N ALA A 36 -0.64 1.74 9.54
CA ALA A 36 -1.02 3.05 9.01
C ALA A 36 -2.04 3.76 9.92
N LYS A 37 -3.04 3.05 10.47
CA LYS A 37 -3.97 3.60 11.46
C LYS A 37 -3.26 4.04 12.74
N LYS A 38 -2.31 3.26 13.21
CA LYS A 38 -1.51 3.58 14.40
C LYS A 38 -0.66 4.84 14.17
N LEU A 39 0.05 4.90 13.03
CA LEU A 39 0.83 6.08 12.63
C LEU A 39 -0.05 7.32 12.46
N ARG A 40 -1.25 7.18 11.90
CA ARG A 40 -2.23 8.27 11.80
C ARG A 40 -2.60 8.86 13.16
N GLN A 41 -2.78 8.01 14.17
CA GLN A 41 -3.11 8.47 15.53
C GLN A 41 -1.94 9.23 16.17
N GLU A 42 -0.70 8.79 15.95
CA GLU A 42 0.48 9.37 16.61
C GLU A 42 1.07 10.58 15.86
N LEU A 43 0.94 10.63 14.53
CA LEU A 43 1.56 11.65 13.67
C LEU A 43 0.58 12.68 13.10
N LEU A 44 -0.73 12.44 13.25
CA LEU A 44 -1.82 13.19 12.60
C LEU A 44 -1.61 13.29 11.08
N CYS A 45 -1.30 12.16 10.44
CA CYS A 45 -0.98 12.07 9.02
C CYS A 45 -2.18 11.69 8.15
N ASN A 46 -2.09 11.98 6.85
CA ASN A 46 -3.04 11.45 5.86
C ASN A 46 -2.67 10.00 5.51
N VAL A 47 -3.67 9.16 5.26
CA VAL A 47 -3.49 7.76 4.83
C VAL A 47 -4.30 7.55 3.56
N ILE A 48 -3.64 7.00 2.53
CA ILE A 48 -4.20 6.67 1.23
C ILE A 48 -4.06 5.17 1.06
N HIS A 49 -5.14 4.49 0.68
CA HIS A 49 -5.17 3.04 0.52
C HIS A 49 -4.94 2.70 -0.97
N ALA A 50 -3.91 1.92 -1.31
CA ALA A 50 -3.67 1.49 -2.69
C ALA A 50 -4.84 0.67 -3.26
N ASP A 51 -5.61 0.01 -2.39
CA ASP A 51 -6.84 -0.70 -2.74
C ASP A 51 -7.90 0.24 -3.38
N ASP A 52 -7.85 1.56 -3.13
CA ASP A 52 -8.72 2.54 -3.79
C ASP A 52 -8.35 2.77 -5.27
N PHE A 53 -7.24 2.19 -5.72
CA PHE A 53 -6.67 2.34 -7.06
C PHE A 53 -6.62 1.00 -7.80
N PHE A 54 -7.50 0.04 -7.51
CA PHE A 54 -7.64 -1.12 -8.39
C PHE A 54 -7.97 -0.72 -9.82
N LEU A 55 -7.40 -1.45 -10.78
CA LEU A 55 -7.62 -1.18 -12.20
C LEU A 55 -9.11 -1.36 -12.56
N PRO A 56 -9.78 -0.37 -13.21
CA PRO A 56 -11.13 -0.55 -13.74
C PRO A 56 -11.15 -1.60 -14.87
N PRO A 57 -12.24 -2.36 -15.07
CA PRO A 57 -12.32 -3.43 -16.07
C PRO A 57 -11.91 -3.01 -17.48
N GLN A 58 -12.22 -1.77 -17.89
CA GLN A 58 -11.89 -1.25 -19.22
C GLN A 58 -10.38 -1.13 -19.45
N ARG A 59 -9.58 -1.07 -18.39
CA ARG A 59 -8.10 -1.00 -18.45
C ARG A 59 -7.43 -2.37 -18.23
N ARG A 60 -8.19 -3.43 -17.90
CA ARG A 60 -7.67 -4.77 -17.61
C ARG A 60 -7.39 -5.56 -18.90
N THR A 61 -6.39 -5.13 -19.66
CA THR A 61 -5.89 -5.92 -20.79
C THR A 61 -5.13 -7.15 -20.29
N LYS A 62 -5.04 -8.20 -21.13
CA LYS A 62 -4.26 -9.40 -20.82
C LYS A 62 -2.80 -9.05 -20.50
N GLU A 63 -2.18 -8.24 -21.35
CA GLU A 63 -0.81 -7.75 -21.18
C GLU A 63 -0.63 -7.04 -19.83
N ARG A 64 -1.57 -6.16 -19.46
CA ARG A 64 -1.50 -5.44 -18.18
C ARG A 64 -1.62 -6.40 -17.00
N LEU A 65 -2.57 -7.33 -17.01
CA LEU A 65 -2.75 -8.28 -15.91
C LEU A 65 -1.60 -9.29 -15.79
N GLU A 66 -0.83 -9.50 -16.86
CA GLU A 66 0.38 -10.33 -16.82
C GLU A 66 1.58 -9.60 -16.17
N MET A 67 1.58 -8.27 -16.14
CA MET A 67 2.63 -7.47 -15.49
C MET A 67 2.59 -7.65 -13.97
N PRO A 68 3.74 -7.79 -13.29
CA PRO A 68 3.78 -7.78 -11.83
C PRO A 68 3.26 -6.44 -11.29
N GLY A 69 2.25 -6.49 -10.41
CA GLY A 69 1.55 -5.30 -9.88
C GLY A 69 0.57 -4.64 -10.86
N GLY A 70 0.30 -5.26 -12.02
CA GLY A 70 -0.56 -4.70 -13.06
C GLY A 70 -2.06 -4.60 -12.70
N ASN A 71 -2.47 -5.19 -11.57
CA ASN A 71 -3.83 -5.11 -11.02
C ASN A 71 -4.13 -3.78 -10.31
N ILE A 72 -3.11 -2.96 -10.03
CA ILE A 72 -3.25 -1.60 -9.48
C ILE A 72 -3.02 -0.56 -10.58
N ASP A 73 -3.78 0.53 -10.51
CA ASP A 73 -3.68 1.73 -11.34
C ASP A 73 -2.63 2.67 -10.76
N TYR A 74 -1.37 2.21 -10.79
CA TYR A 74 -0.25 3.00 -10.30
C TYR A 74 -0.08 4.31 -11.07
N GLU A 75 -0.56 4.39 -12.33
CA GLU A 75 -0.62 5.66 -13.06
C GLU A 75 -1.51 6.68 -12.35
N ARG A 76 -2.65 6.26 -11.80
CA ARG A 76 -3.51 7.15 -11.01
C ARG A 76 -2.90 7.50 -9.66
N ILE A 77 -2.22 6.58 -8.98
CA ILE A 77 -1.49 6.94 -7.75
C ILE A 77 -0.44 8.02 -8.08
N LEU A 78 0.30 7.86 -9.17
CA LEU A 78 1.29 8.83 -9.59
C LEU A 78 0.67 10.19 -9.94
N GLN A 79 -0.33 10.21 -10.82
CA GLN A 79 -0.93 11.44 -11.36
C GLN A 79 -1.84 12.16 -10.37
N ASP A 80 -2.70 11.42 -9.67
CA ASP A 80 -3.72 12.00 -8.79
C ASP A 80 -3.14 12.36 -7.41
N ILE A 81 -2.10 11.64 -6.96
CA ILE A 81 -1.52 11.79 -5.61
C ILE A 81 -0.09 12.32 -5.65
N LEU A 82 0.86 11.55 -6.19
CA LEU A 82 2.28 11.79 -5.93
C LEU A 82 2.81 13.04 -6.63
N LEU A 83 2.45 13.25 -7.90
CA LEU A 83 2.89 14.43 -8.65
C LEU A 83 2.36 15.74 -8.05
N PRO A 84 1.05 15.91 -7.75
CA PRO A 84 0.56 17.11 -7.06
C PRO A 84 1.30 17.40 -5.75
N LEU A 85 1.52 16.37 -4.93
CA LEU A 85 2.20 16.54 -3.65
C LEU A 85 3.67 16.94 -3.80
N LYS A 86 4.38 16.38 -4.80
CA LYS A 86 5.77 16.80 -5.13
C LYS A 86 5.83 18.21 -5.69
N GLU A 87 4.79 18.66 -6.38
CA GLU A 87 4.59 20.05 -6.78
C GLU A 87 4.14 20.98 -5.64
N LYS A 88 4.05 20.46 -4.41
CA LYS A 88 3.62 21.19 -3.20
C LYS A 88 2.16 21.69 -3.29
N LYS A 89 1.31 20.93 -3.96
CA LYS A 89 -0.14 21.19 -4.09
C LYS A 89 -0.93 20.11 -3.37
N ASP A 90 -2.15 20.46 -2.97
CA ASP A 90 -3.11 19.48 -2.49
C ASP A 90 -3.44 18.49 -3.60
N ALA A 91 -3.61 17.23 -3.23
CA ALA A 91 -3.97 16.16 -4.14
C ALA A 91 -5.47 15.84 -4.03
N LEU A 92 -6.05 15.38 -5.13
CA LEU A 92 -7.47 15.06 -5.25
C LEU A 92 -7.60 13.71 -5.96
N TYR A 93 -8.30 12.77 -5.35
CA TYR A 93 -8.54 11.47 -5.97
C TYR A 93 -9.95 10.97 -5.68
N ARG A 94 -10.39 10.02 -6.50
CA ARG A 94 -11.67 9.32 -6.31
C ARG A 94 -11.38 7.82 -6.13
N PRO A 95 -11.78 7.21 -5.00
CA PRO A 95 -11.54 5.79 -4.79
C PRO A 95 -12.38 4.98 -5.79
N TYR A 96 -11.82 3.88 -6.28
CA TYR A 96 -12.49 2.97 -7.19
C TYR A 96 -13.10 1.79 -6.42
N ASP A 97 -14.42 1.64 -6.46
CA ASP A 97 -15.11 0.52 -5.83
C ASP A 97 -15.35 -0.61 -6.84
N CYS A 98 -14.64 -1.72 -6.65
CA CYS A 98 -14.78 -2.91 -7.49
C CYS A 98 -16.18 -3.55 -7.44
N LYS A 99 -16.96 -3.34 -6.36
CA LYS A 99 -18.30 -3.94 -6.23
C LYS A 99 -19.34 -3.20 -7.06
N SER A 100 -19.31 -1.87 -7.00
CA SER A 100 -20.21 -1.01 -7.79
C SER A 100 -19.67 -0.68 -9.17
N ASN A 101 -18.42 -1.05 -9.47
CA ASN A 101 -17.74 -0.76 -10.72
C ASN A 101 -17.73 0.74 -11.05
N SER A 102 -17.48 1.57 -10.03
CA SER A 102 -17.64 3.02 -10.11
C SER A 102 -16.65 3.78 -9.24
N TYR A 103 -16.44 5.06 -9.59
CA TYR A 103 -15.65 5.98 -8.78
C TYR A 103 -16.50 6.64 -7.70
N GLY A 104 -16.01 6.59 -6.46
CA GLY A 104 -16.61 7.24 -5.31
C GLY A 104 -16.53 8.77 -5.35
N LYS A 105 -16.79 9.39 -4.19
CA LYS A 105 -16.65 10.84 -4.00
C LYS A 105 -15.18 11.25 -4.02
N GLU A 106 -14.92 12.47 -4.45
CA GLU A 106 -13.59 13.06 -4.39
C GLU A 106 -13.11 13.23 -2.95
N ILE A 107 -11.84 12.94 -2.72
CA ILE A 107 -11.14 13.05 -1.45
C ILE A 107 -9.95 13.97 -1.66
N THR A 108 -9.85 15.00 -0.80
CA THR A 108 -8.71 15.92 -0.77
C THR A 108 -7.65 15.43 0.20
N VAL A 109 -6.39 15.42 -0.24
CA VAL A 109 -5.21 15.17 0.58
C VAL A 109 -4.40 16.45 0.65
N LEU A 110 -4.41 17.07 1.82
CA LEU A 110 -3.70 18.33 2.04
C LEU A 110 -2.19 18.12 2.03
N TYR A 111 -1.47 18.99 1.32
CA TYR A 111 -0.02 19.07 1.36
C TYR A 111 0.48 19.62 2.70
N GLY A 112 1.74 19.31 3.07
CA GLY A 112 2.44 19.91 4.21
C GLY A 112 2.61 19.00 5.43
N GLY A 113 1.98 17.82 5.42
CA GLY A 113 2.07 16.83 6.50
C GLY A 113 2.94 15.62 6.18
N ILE A 114 2.82 14.59 7.03
CA ILE A 114 3.20 13.22 6.64
C ILE A 114 2.01 12.64 5.88
N ILE A 115 2.29 11.96 4.77
CA ILE A 115 1.30 11.29 3.94
C ILE A 115 1.76 9.84 3.79
N ILE A 116 0.90 8.91 4.15
CA ILE A 116 1.17 7.48 4.04
C ILE A 116 0.36 6.94 2.87
N VAL A 117 1.03 6.29 1.91
CA VAL A 117 0.39 5.46 0.89
C VAL A 117 0.62 4.00 1.28
N GLU A 118 -0.46 3.28 1.59
CA GLU A 118 -0.37 1.92 2.11
C GLU A 118 -1.19 0.93 1.29
N GLY A 119 -0.67 -0.28 1.17
CA GLY A 119 -1.31 -1.37 0.44
C GLY A 119 -0.28 -2.15 -0.35
N SER A 120 -0.64 -3.37 -0.74
CA SER A 120 0.22 -4.14 -1.64
C SER A 120 0.44 -3.31 -2.91
N TYR A 121 1.63 -3.39 -3.51
CA TYR A 121 2.01 -2.65 -4.73
C TYR A 121 2.28 -1.14 -4.53
N SER A 122 2.31 -0.64 -3.29
CA SER A 122 2.58 0.78 -3.01
C SER A 122 4.01 1.19 -3.36
N CYS A 123 4.96 0.26 -3.37
CA CYS A 123 6.36 0.52 -3.76
C CYS A 123 6.63 0.13 -5.23
N HIS A 124 5.62 0.14 -6.10
CA HIS A 124 5.81 -0.21 -7.51
C HIS A 124 6.92 0.68 -8.12
N PRO A 125 7.82 0.16 -8.99
CA PRO A 125 8.97 0.94 -9.47
C PRO A 125 8.61 2.30 -10.09
N SER A 126 7.45 2.40 -10.74
CA SER A 126 6.95 3.68 -11.30
C SER A 126 6.59 4.74 -10.25
N LEU A 127 6.47 4.36 -8.98
CA LEU A 127 6.13 5.22 -7.85
C LEU A 127 7.33 5.50 -6.93
N TRP A 128 8.35 4.64 -6.97
CA TRP A 128 9.47 4.61 -6.03
C TRP A 128 10.13 5.98 -5.80
N GLU A 129 10.56 6.64 -6.88
CA GLU A 129 11.26 7.93 -6.83
C GLU A 129 10.39 9.09 -6.28
N TYR A 130 9.09 8.87 -6.11
CA TYR A 130 8.16 9.87 -5.62
C TYR A 130 7.83 9.72 -4.13
N TYR A 131 8.34 8.69 -3.46
CA TYR A 131 8.30 8.60 -2.00
C TYR A 131 9.60 9.12 -1.40
N ASP A 132 9.53 9.57 -0.15
CA ASP A 132 10.70 9.99 0.62
C ASP A 132 11.17 8.87 1.57
N PHE A 133 10.37 7.81 1.76
CA PHE A 133 10.69 6.67 2.61
C PHE A 133 9.81 5.45 2.27
N HIS A 134 10.37 4.25 2.31
CA HIS A 134 9.67 3.00 1.99
C HIS A 134 9.76 1.99 3.13
N ILE A 135 8.63 1.34 3.40
CA ILE A 135 8.49 0.34 4.44
C ILE A 135 7.88 -0.91 3.82
N PHE A 136 8.49 -2.06 4.09
CA PHE A 136 7.91 -3.36 3.78
C PHE A 136 7.41 -4.03 5.05
N LEU A 137 6.15 -4.45 5.04
CA LEU A 137 5.54 -5.18 6.15
C LEU A 137 5.14 -6.60 5.73
N SER A 138 5.75 -7.57 6.39
CA SER A 138 5.47 -8.98 6.24
C SER A 138 5.00 -9.60 7.56
N VAL A 139 4.59 -10.86 7.49
CA VAL A 139 4.15 -11.64 8.63
C VAL A 139 4.54 -13.09 8.40
N GLN A 140 4.74 -13.86 9.48
CA GLN A 140 4.99 -15.29 9.36
C GLN A 140 3.85 -15.99 8.60
N GLU A 141 4.19 -16.93 7.72
CA GLU A 141 3.25 -17.64 6.84
C GLU A 141 2.06 -18.24 7.61
N ALA A 142 2.32 -18.97 8.70
CA ALA A 142 1.28 -19.57 9.54
C ALA A 142 0.31 -18.52 10.10
N VAL A 143 0.84 -17.36 10.52
CA VAL A 143 0.04 -16.24 11.03
C VAL A 143 -0.69 -15.53 9.89
N GLN A 144 -0.09 -15.43 8.71
CA GLN A 144 -0.75 -14.91 7.51
C GLN A 144 -1.98 -15.73 7.17
N GLU A 145 -1.84 -17.05 7.11
CA GLU A 145 -2.91 -17.98 6.83
C GLU A 145 -4.03 -17.87 7.87
N GLU A 146 -3.68 -17.91 9.16
CA GLU A 146 -4.65 -17.77 10.25
C GLU A 146 -5.46 -16.46 10.11
N ARG A 147 -4.77 -15.33 9.89
CA ARG A 147 -5.40 -14.01 9.74
C ARG A 147 -6.31 -13.95 8.52
N ILE A 148 -5.88 -14.53 7.39
CA ILE A 148 -6.70 -14.59 6.17
C ILE A 148 -7.95 -15.42 6.42
N ARG A 149 -7.83 -16.64 6.95
CA ARG A 149 -8.99 -17.50 7.21
C ARG A 149 -9.98 -16.87 8.19
N LYS A 150 -9.47 -16.20 9.23
CA LYS A 150 -10.29 -15.51 10.24
C LYS A 150 -11.03 -14.29 9.68
N ARG A 151 -10.36 -13.48 8.84
CA ARG A 151 -10.91 -12.23 8.30
C ARG A 151 -11.79 -12.45 7.07
N ASN A 152 -11.44 -13.42 6.23
CA ASN A 152 -12.00 -13.62 4.89
C ASN A 152 -12.68 -14.99 4.80
N THR A 153 -13.53 -15.36 5.76
CA THR A 153 -14.09 -16.72 5.92
C THR A 153 -14.62 -17.37 4.64
N SER A 154 -15.40 -16.64 3.83
CA SER A 154 -15.96 -17.16 2.56
C SER A 154 -15.07 -16.96 1.32
N SER A 155 -13.96 -16.23 1.45
CA SER A 155 -13.10 -15.81 0.33
C SER A 155 -11.62 -16.09 0.56
N ALA A 156 -11.26 -16.81 1.63
CA ALA A 156 -9.88 -17.09 2.01
C ALA A 156 -9.11 -17.80 0.89
N GLU A 157 -9.75 -18.76 0.21
CA GLU A 157 -9.17 -19.47 -0.93
C GLU A 157 -8.80 -18.54 -2.10
N MET A 158 -9.49 -17.41 -2.27
CA MET A 158 -9.10 -16.41 -3.27
C MET A 158 -7.76 -15.77 -2.92
N PHE A 159 -7.44 -15.60 -1.63
CA PHE A 159 -6.14 -15.07 -1.24
C PHE A 159 -5.02 -16.05 -1.55
N PHE A 160 -5.17 -17.32 -1.18
CA PHE A 160 -4.14 -18.34 -1.40
C PHE A 160 -3.92 -18.67 -2.87
N ASN A 161 -5.00 -18.75 -3.65
CA ASN A 161 -4.91 -19.18 -5.06
C ASN A 161 -4.71 -18.02 -6.05
N HIS A 162 -4.95 -16.77 -5.64
CA HIS A 162 -4.88 -15.63 -6.55
C HIS A 162 -4.05 -14.47 -6.00
N TRP A 163 -4.43 -13.89 -4.85
CA TRP A 163 -3.78 -12.67 -4.38
C TRP A 163 -2.34 -12.87 -3.92
N ILE A 164 -2.05 -13.91 -3.14
CA ILE A 164 -0.69 -14.22 -2.67
C ILE A 164 0.23 -14.52 -3.87
N PRO A 165 -0.12 -15.39 -4.83
CA PRO A 165 0.71 -15.58 -6.03
C PRO A 165 1.00 -14.30 -6.82
N LEU A 166 0.03 -13.39 -6.94
CA LEU A 166 0.23 -12.10 -7.60
C LEU A 166 1.19 -11.19 -6.81
N GLU A 167 1.01 -11.12 -5.50
CA GLU A 167 1.87 -10.37 -4.58
C GLU A 167 3.31 -10.88 -4.62
N GLU A 168 3.52 -12.19 -4.48
CA GLU A 168 4.86 -12.78 -4.51
C GLU A 168 5.53 -12.62 -5.88
N LYS A 169 4.79 -12.76 -7.00
CA LYS A 169 5.32 -12.46 -8.34
C LYS A 169 5.81 -11.01 -8.44
N TYR A 170 5.08 -10.07 -7.86
CA TYR A 170 5.45 -8.66 -7.82
C TYR A 170 6.68 -8.41 -6.93
N PHE A 171 6.69 -8.93 -5.71
CA PHE A 171 7.82 -8.76 -4.79
C PHE A 171 9.10 -9.41 -5.32
N ASP A 172 9.01 -10.57 -5.95
CA ASP A 172 10.18 -11.24 -6.54
C ASP A 172 10.71 -10.50 -7.78
N ALA A 173 9.81 -10.02 -8.65
CA ALA A 173 10.20 -9.30 -9.88
C ALA A 173 10.94 -7.99 -9.58
N TYR A 174 10.54 -7.28 -8.52
CA TYR A 174 11.10 -5.97 -8.18
C TYR A 174 11.92 -5.96 -6.90
N LYS A 175 12.14 -7.10 -6.24
CA LYS A 175 12.91 -7.20 -4.98
C LYS A 175 12.49 -6.16 -3.93
N THR A 176 11.18 -5.87 -3.86
CA THR A 176 10.64 -4.74 -3.08
C THR A 176 11.04 -4.80 -1.60
N GLU A 177 10.99 -5.99 -1.00
CA GLU A 177 11.40 -6.20 0.40
C GLU A 177 12.87 -5.82 0.64
N GLU A 178 13.77 -6.12 -0.30
CA GLU A 178 15.21 -5.84 -0.15
C GLU A 178 15.54 -4.35 -0.33
N GLN A 179 14.71 -3.62 -1.09
CA GLN A 179 14.94 -2.21 -1.40
C GLN A 179 14.41 -1.26 -0.32
N CYS A 180 13.40 -1.65 0.46
CA CYS A 180 12.80 -0.79 1.48
C CYS A 180 13.76 -0.50 2.64
N GLU A 181 13.75 0.74 3.14
CA GLU A 181 14.62 1.20 4.22
C GLU A 181 14.27 0.54 5.57
N LEU A 182 13.00 0.18 5.78
CA LEU A 182 12.56 -0.60 6.94
C LEU A 182 11.74 -1.81 6.53
N ASN A 183 12.12 -2.96 7.07
CA ASN A 183 11.44 -4.23 6.86
C ASN A 183 11.03 -4.83 8.20
N PHE A 184 9.78 -5.27 8.28
CA PHE A 184 9.23 -5.85 9.50
C PHE A 184 8.58 -7.20 9.19
N ILE A 185 8.94 -8.23 9.95
CA ILE A 185 8.22 -9.50 9.98
C ILE A 185 7.47 -9.56 11.31
N LEU A 186 6.14 -9.40 11.24
CA LEU A 186 5.28 -9.49 12.41
C LEU A 186 5.00 -10.96 12.77
N SER A 187 4.75 -11.17 14.05
CA SER A 187 4.13 -12.39 14.60
C SER A 187 2.66 -12.16 14.92
#